data_AF-A0AAC8XWK4-F1
#
_entry.id   AF-A0AAC8XWK4-F1
#
_cell.length_a   1.000
_cell.length_b   1.000
_cell.length_c   1.000
_cell.angle_alpha   90.00
_cell.angle_beta   90.00
_cell.angle_gamma   90.00
#
_symmetry.space_group_name_H-M   'P 1'
#
loop_
_entity.id
_entity.type
_entity.pdbx_description
1 polymer ?
#
loop_
_entity_poly.entity_id
_entity_poly.type
_entity_poly.pdbx_seq_one_letter_code
_entity_poly.pdbx_strand_id
1 'polypeptide(L)'
;MKIFTLLTNNERNLFYLVLLVTVLFLFYPPYLPMVDLPQHAAQVVMLDDLFKQQSKWSDLVQLNWDTPYLTGYFVWWLLYQFTDIVTSSKLLVVFIFLFNVWAVFLLRKSFQAESILEWAAITSFFGFAFQWGFVTFLLAIPIGILFFLSNKNWLETKKYRYFISIVLLGILSYCSHVLIFSFFCFISYGYFLAIYFRQESYKAGGGVIFTLPYLLFAIILIRYLGKTDLLQFKDYSENYVFLPFWYKVFTLIYYPWNMDYAVLYNVAWIVFFILPSYMGYTLTKDIKRYIPFIGFLILWFSLPHALNQTAFIYERFSIFMLPFYYLIFEKRSIKKNNGNIIFFNLMFFIFVFLSMGKVYYNNIQFNNDPNMRAYSKIIESMQSQKRILTLFSQSSETSGLLTSSTEYLHFGSWYQAQKHGWSDFNFAVYSPQIVRFKPNKMPNISSRSGVVNKDWIISLDNCEDYDYLLMKTKESPTMISTWLAENPRCKTFILENQQQDWLLFKKIKENEAL
;
A
#
# COMPACT_ATOMS: atom_id res chain seq x y z
N MET A 1 22.18 31.51 11.54
CA MET A 1 22.95 30.72 12.53
C MET A 1 22.15 30.36 13.78
N LYS A 2 21.52 31.32 14.50
CA LYS A 2 20.69 31.06 15.71
C LYS A 2 19.53 30.06 15.49
N ILE A 3 18.79 30.17 14.38
CA ILE A 3 17.68 29.25 14.04
C ILE A 3 18.18 27.80 13.90
N PHE A 4 19.36 27.59 13.31
CA PHE A 4 19.93 26.26 13.12
C PHE A 4 20.38 25.63 14.44
N THR A 5 20.99 26.40 15.33
CA THR A 5 21.36 25.93 16.67
C THR A 5 20.11 25.55 17.49
N LEU A 6 19.02 26.29 17.29
CA LEU A 6 17.73 25.99 17.90
C LEU A 6 17.11 24.71 17.31
N LEU A 7 17.20 24.51 16.00
CA LEU A 7 16.72 23.31 15.29
C LEU A 7 17.53 22.07 15.67
N THR A 8 18.85 22.15 15.81
CA THR A 8 19.68 21.01 16.23
C THR A 8 19.45 20.62 17.69
N ASN A 9 19.27 21.61 18.58
CA ASN A 9 18.98 21.34 19.99
C ASN A 9 17.55 20.81 20.20
N ASN A 10 16.63 21.08 19.26
CA ASN A 10 15.23 20.66 19.31
C ASN A 10 14.85 19.68 18.18
N GLU A 11 15.80 19.03 17.51
CA GLU A 11 15.56 18.20 16.33
C GLU A 11 14.51 17.12 16.62
N ARG A 12 14.63 16.50 17.79
CA ARG A 12 13.72 15.45 18.24
C ARG A 12 12.30 15.98 18.51
N ASN A 13 12.17 17.17 19.09
CA ASN A 13 10.87 17.84 19.29
C ASN A 13 10.22 18.20 17.96
N LEU A 14 11.01 18.67 16.99
CA LEU A 14 10.54 18.95 15.63
C LEU A 14 10.08 17.69 14.92
N PHE A 15 10.81 16.58 15.06
CA PHE A 15 10.39 15.28 14.53
C PHE A 15 9.04 14.84 15.11
N TYR A 16 8.88 14.93 16.43
CA TYR A 16 7.60 14.62 17.08
C TYR A 16 6.46 15.55 16.64
N LEU A 17 6.73 16.83 16.43
CA LEU A 17 5.75 17.76 15.88
C LEU A 17 5.33 17.36 14.47
N VAL A 18 6.28 16.98 13.61
CA VAL A 18 5.98 16.50 12.25
C VAL A 18 5.14 15.22 12.29
N LEU A 19 5.45 14.29 13.21
CA LEU A 19 4.63 13.10 13.41
C LEU A 19 3.20 13.45 13.84
N LEU A 20 3.05 14.35 14.82
CA LEU A 20 1.74 14.78 15.29
C LEU A 20 0.93 15.43 14.17
N VAL A 21 1.53 16.38 13.44
CA VAL A 21 0.89 17.03 12.29
C VAL A 21 0.52 16.01 11.22
N THR A 22 1.38 15.05 10.93
CA THR A 22 1.08 13.97 9.96
C THR A 22 -0.12 13.15 10.39
N VAL A 23 -0.20 12.76 11.67
CA VAL A 23 -1.36 12.02 12.20
C VAL A 23 -2.64 12.85 12.05
N LEU A 24 -2.60 14.14 12.38
CA LEU A 24 -3.77 15.02 12.20
C LEU A 24 -4.21 15.10 10.73
N PHE A 25 -3.27 15.19 9.79
CA PHE A 25 -3.59 15.23 8.36
C PHE A 25 -4.13 13.90 7.81
N LEU A 26 -3.77 12.76 8.39
CA LEU A 26 -4.38 11.47 8.04
C LEU A 26 -5.85 11.38 8.47
N PHE A 27 -6.28 12.18 9.44
CA PHE A 27 -7.70 12.29 9.79
C PHE A 27 -8.45 13.35 8.99
N TYR A 28 -7.74 14.25 8.32
CA TYR A 28 -8.30 15.45 7.68
C TYR A 28 -9.34 15.16 6.59
N PRO A 29 -9.02 14.43 5.49
CA PRO A 29 -10.01 14.17 4.45
C PRO A 29 -11.01 13.09 4.91
N PRO A 30 -12.28 13.08 4.47
CA PRO A 30 -13.24 12.07 4.89
C PRO A 30 -12.81 10.65 4.52
N TYR A 31 -12.28 10.46 3.31
CA TYR A 31 -11.57 9.24 2.90
C TYR A 31 -10.08 9.54 2.73
N LEU A 32 -9.22 8.56 2.97
CA LEU A 32 -7.81 8.69 2.61
C LEU A 32 -7.63 8.50 1.09
N PRO A 33 -6.74 9.27 0.43
CA PRO A 33 -6.47 9.16 -1.00
C PRO A 33 -5.56 7.96 -1.30
N MET A 34 -6.08 6.75 -1.04
CA MET A 34 -5.40 5.46 -1.24
C MET A 34 -6.26 4.59 -2.16
N VAL A 35 -5.74 4.21 -3.33
CA VAL A 35 -6.52 3.60 -4.42
C VAL A 35 -7.24 2.30 -3.99
N ASP A 36 -6.55 1.39 -3.32
CA ASP A 36 -7.05 0.07 -2.91
C ASP A 36 -7.69 0.05 -1.52
N LEU A 37 -7.59 1.14 -0.76
CA LEU A 37 -8.19 1.21 0.58
C LEU A 37 -9.70 0.90 0.59
N PRO A 38 -10.52 1.37 -0.38
CA PRO A 38 -11.93 1.04 -0.44
C PRO A 38 -12.17 -0.48 -0.59
N GLN A 39 -11.36 -1.18 -1.38
CA GLN A 39 -11.47 -2.63 -1.59
C GLN A 39 -11.12 -3.41 -0.31
N HIS A 40 -10.08 -2.98 0.40
CA HIS A 40 -9.72 -3.59 1.69
C HIS A 40 -10.77 -3.30 2.78
N ALA A 41 -11.36 -2.10 2.78
CA ALA A 41 -12.45 -1.75 3.70
C ALA A 41 -13.67 -2.66 3.46
N ALA A 42 -14.02 -2.86 2.20
CA ALA A 42 -15.09 -3.75 1.77
C ALA A 42 -14.85 -5.22 2.20
N GLN A 43 -13.60 -5.69 2.15
CA GLN A 43 -13.21 -7.02 2.66
C GLN A 43 -13.41 -7.16 4.18
N VAL A 44 -13.11 -6.12 4.96
CA VAL A 44 -13.30 -6.13 6.43
C VAL A 44 -14.77 -6.16 6.79
N VAL A 45 -15.61 -5.39 6.10
CA VAL A 45 -17.06 -5.39 6.34
C VAL A 45 -17.67 -6.72 5.92
N MET A 46 -17.27 -7.28 4.78
CA MET A 46 -17.70 -8.63 4.38
C MET A 46 -17.27 -9.71 5.37
N LEU A 47 -16.05 -9.63 5.91
CA LEU A 47 -15.59 -10.54 6.96
C LEU A 47 -16.49 -10.45 8.19
N ASP A 48 -16.82 -9.23 8.62
CA ASP A 48 -17.70 -9.00 9.77
C ASP A 48 -19.11 -9.54 9.54
N ASP A 49 -19.71 -9.23 8.39
CA ASP A 49 -21.06 -9.67 8.01
C ASP A 49 -21.13 -11.20 7.91
N LEU A 50 -20.10 -11.86 7.37
CA LEU A 50 -20.04 -13.32 7.30
C LEU A 50 -19.86 -13.95 8.68
N PHE A 51 -19.00 -13.36 9.52
CA PHE A 51 -18.76 -13.86 10.87
C PHE A 51 -20.01 -13.74 11.75
N LYS A 52 -20.75 -12.64 11.61
CA LYS A 52 -22.03 -12.37 12.31
C LYS A 52 -23.24 -13.05 11.67
N GLN A 53 -23.07 -13.76 10.55
CA GLN A 53 -24.14 -14.42 9.79
C GLN A 53 -25.23 -13.43 9.31
N GLN A 54 -24.82 -12.21 8.96
CA GLN A 54 -25.70 -11.13 8.49
C GLN A 54 -25.52 -10.81 7.00
N SER A 55 -24.54 -11.43 6.34
CA SER A 55 -24.24 -11.14 4.93
C SER A 55 -25.33 -11.64 3.99
N LYS A 56 -25.96 -10.73 3.23
CA LYS A 56 -26.82 -11.07 2.09
C LYS A 56 -26.08 -11.84 0.99
N TRP A 57 -24.75 -11.74 0.97
CA TRP A 57 -23.88 -12.30 -0.08
C TRP A 57 -23.24 -13.62 0.34
N SER A 58 -23.67 -14.24 1.45
CA SER A 58 -23.14 -15.50 1.98
C SER A 58 -23.16 -16.65 0.96
N ASP A 59 -24.05 -16.59 -0.03
CA ASP A 59 -24.13 -17.58 -1.09
C ASP A 59 -23.02 -17.44 -2.14
N LEU A 60 -22.50 -16.23 -2.35
CA LEU A 60 -21.48 -15.91 -3.35
C LEU A 60 -20.06 -16.14 -2.81
N VAL A 61 -19.83 -15.86 -1.54
CA VAL A 61 -18.49 -15.78 -0.95
C VAL A 61 -18.27 -16.72 0.23
N GLN A 62 -17.01 -16.91 0.58
CA GLN A 62 -16.54 -17.73 1.70
C GLN A 62 -15.32 -17.10 2.37
N LEU A 63 -15.09 -17.47 3.63
CA LEU A 63 -13.89 -17.09 4.37
C LEU A 63 -12.69 -17.93 3.90
N ASN A 64 -11.55 -17.27 3.72
CA ASN A 64 -10.27 -17.85 3.36
C ASN A 64 -9.28 -17.65 4.49
N TRP A 65 -9.29 -18.55 5.48
CA TRP A 65 -8.32 -18.53 6.59
C TRP A 65 -6.89 -18.85 6.15
N ASP A 66 -6.72 -19.42 4.97
CA ASP A 66 -5.43 -19.78 4.41
C ASP A 66 -4.90 -18.68 3.48
N THR A 67 -4.74 -17.48 4.06
CA THR A 67 -4.24 -16.27 3.41
C THR A 67 -3.02 -15.69 4.13
N PRO A 68 -2.05 -15.10 3.40
CA PRO A 68 -0.96 -14.35 4.01
C PRO A 68 -1.38 -12.96 4.49
N TYR A 69 -2.66 -12.56 4.45
CA TYR A 69 -3.15 -11.23 4.85
C TYR A 69 -3.93 -11.21 6.17
N LEU A 70 -3.96 -12.34 6.90
CA LEU A 70 -4.71 -12.50 8.15
C LEU A 70 -4.44 -11.36 9.13
N THR A 71 -3.19 -11.06 9.44
CA THR A 71 -2.84 -10.07 10.47
C THR A 71 -3.45 -8.70 10.17
N GLY A 72 -3.35 -8.23 8.93
CA GLY A 72 -3.87 -6.92 8.54
C GLY A 72 -5.38 -6.85 8.64
N TYR A 73 -6.07 -7.89 8.15
CA TYR A 73 -7.53 -7.95 8.22
C TYR A 73 -8.04 -8.11 9.65
N PHE A 74 -7.39 -8.92 10.49
CA PHE A 74 -7.78 -9.07 11.89
C PHE A 74 -7.60 -7.79 12.70
N VAL A 75 -6.46 -7.09 12.55
CA VAL A 75 -6.22 -5.83 13.25
C VAL A 75 -7.24 -4.79 12.83
N TRP A 76 -7.54 -4.69 11.52
CA TRP A 76 -8.58 -3.76 11.05
C TRP A 76 -9.97 -4.16 11.56
N TRP A 77 -10.34 -5.44 11.43
CA TRP A 77 -11.63 -5.93 11.89
C TRP A 77 -11.85 -5.68 13.38
N LEU A 78 -10.81 -5.81 14.22
CA LEU A 78 -10.84 -5.44 15.63
C LEU A 78 -11.16 -3.95 15.82
N LEU A 79 -10.46 -3.05 15.10
CA LEU A 79 -10.73 -1.61 15.16
C LEU A 79 -12.15 -1.28 14.71
N TYR A 80 -12.64 -1.96 13.68
CA TYR A 80 -14.00 -1.82 13.16
C TYR A 80 -15.08 -2.24 14.17
N GLN A 81 -14.77 -3.07 15.19
CA GLN A 81 -15.75 -3.36 16.24
C GLN A 81 -16.07 -2.16 17.14
N PHE A 82 -15.21 -1.13 17.16
CA PHE A 82 -15.35 0.03 18.06
C PHE A 82 -15.71 1.33 17.34
N THR A 83 -15.57 1.38 16.01
CA THR A 83 -15.80 2.58 15.19
C THR A 83 -16.36 2.20 13.82
N ASP A 84 -16.87 3.15 13.05
CA ASP A 84 -17.28 2.88 11.66
C ASP A 84 -16.08 2.49 10.75
N ILE A 85 -16.39 1.98 9.56
CA ILE A 85 -15.37 1.47 8.63
C ILE A 85 -14.41 2.57 8.13
N VAL A 86 -14.87 3.81 7.99
CA VAL A 86 -14.04 4.92 7.53
C VAL A 86 -13.07 5.34 8.64
N THR A 87 -13.58 5.52 9.86
CA THR A 87 -12.73 5.86 11.02
C THR A 87 -11.72 4.77 11.35
N SER A 88 -12.14 3.50 11.35
CA SER A 88 -11.23 2.36 11.58
C SER A 88 -10.14 2.27 10.52
N SER A 89 -10.44 2.58 9.25
CA SER A 89 -9.45 2.60 8.17
C SER A 89 -8.34 3.64 8.44
N LYS A 90 -8.71 4.83 8.91
CA LYS A 90 -7.76 5.90 9.27
C LYS A 90 -6.93 5.52 10.49
N LEU A 91 -7.56 4.96 11.53
CA LEU A 91 -6.89 4.47 12.72
C LEU A 91 -5.84 3.39 12.36
N LEU A 92 -6.19 2.47 11.47
CA LEU A 92 -5.27 1.45 10.98
C LEU A 92 -4.07 2.08 10.25
N VAL A 93 -4.31 3.00 9.32
CA VAL A 93 -3.22 3.66 8.57
C VAL A 93 -2.31 4.47 9.49
N VAL A 94 -2.87 5.17 10.48
CA VAL A 94 -2.10 5.88 11.52
C VAL A 94 -1.28 4.91 12.35
N PHE A 95 -1.87 3.78 12.77
CA PHE A 95 -1.15 2.73 13.48
C PHE A 95 0.02 2.20 12.65
N ILE A 96 -0.21 1.87 11.38
CA ILE A 96 0.82 1.40 10.45
C ILE A 96 1.94 2.44 10.30
N PHE A 97 1.60 3.71 10.12
CA PHE A 97 2.56 4.80 9.99
C PHE A 97 3.46 4.92 11.24
N LEU A 98 2.85 5.02 12.43
CA LEU A 98 3.58 5.15 13.69
C LEU A 98 4.41 3.89 13.98
N PHE A 99 3.88 2.71 13.64
CA PHE A 99 4.60 1.45 13.80
C PHE A 99 5.82 1.37 12.88
N ASN A 100 5.69 1.84 11.63
CA ASN A 100 6.82 1.99 10.70
C ASN A 100 7.89 2.95 11.25
N VAL A 101 7.50 4.12 11.74
CA VAL A 101 8.42 5.09 12.35
C VAL A 101 9.16 4.48 13.54
N TRP A 102 8.45 3.75 14.41
CA TRP A 102 9.06 3.06 15.54
C TRP A 102 10.04 1.97 15.10
N ALA A 103 9.67 1.14 14.12
CA ALA A 103 10.54 0.09 13.61
C ALA A 103 11.80 0.67 12.96
N VAL A 104 11.69 1.77 12.22
CA VAL A 104 12.82 2.50 11.64
C VAL A 104 13.71 3.11 12.73
N PHE A 105 13.12 3.66 13.80
CA PHE A 105 13.88 4.13 14.96
C PHE A 105 14.70 2.99 15.59
N LEU A 106 14.11 1.80 15.76
CA LEU A 106 14.83 0.62 16.25
C LEU A 106 15.91 0.13 15.29
N LEU A 107 15.64 0.16 13.98
CA LEU A 107 16.62 -0.16 12.94
C LEU A 107 17.84 0.75 13.07
N ARG A 108 17.61 2.06 13.11
CA ARG A 108 18.67 3.05 13.29
C ARG A 108 19.46 2.80 14.57
N LYS A 109 18.79 2.56 15.70
CA LYS A 109 19.44 2.29 16.99
C LYS A 109 20.31 1.02 16.94
N SER A 110 19.80 -0.06 16.33
CA SER A 110 20.52 -1.34 16.22
C SER A 110 21.81 -1.25 15.41
N PHE A 111 21.83 -0.39 14.38
CA PHE A 111 23.02 -0.14 13.56
C PHE A 111 23.85 1.04 14.03
N GLN A 112 23.43 1.78 15.07
CA GLN A 112 24.05 3.04 15.50
C GLN A 112 24.15 4.05 14.34
N ALA A 113 23.10 4.13 13.53
CA ALA A 113 23.02 5.06 12.42
C ALA A 113 22.54 6.45 12.87
N GLU A 114 22.76 7.43 11.99
CA GLU A 114 22.49 8.85 12.22
C GLU A 114 20.99 9.16 12.15
N SER A 115 20.53 10.19 12.86
CA SER A 115 19.10 10.54 12.96
C SER A 115 18.46 10.92 11.63
N ILE A 116 19.27 11.37 10.67
CA ILE A 116 18.85 11.67 9.30
C ILE A 116 18.13 10.51 8.60
N LEU A 117 18.42 9.26 8.99
CA LEU A 117 17.72 8.09 8.48
C LEU A 117 16.22 8.15 8.78
N GLU A 118 15.84 8.55 10.00
CA GLU A 118 14.43 8.66 10.41
C GLU A 118 13.71 9.73 9.57
N TRP A 119 14.38 10.85 9.29
CA TRP A 119 13.87 11.94 8.46
C TRP A 119 13.75 11.56 6.98
N ALA A 120 14.65 10.75 6.46
CA ALA A 120 14.53 10.24 5.09
C ALA A 120 13.36 9.23 5.01
N ALA A 121 13.29 8.30 5.96
CA ALA A 121 12.29 7.24 6.00
C ALA A 121 10.85 7.73 6.13
N ILE A 122 10.59 8.77 6.94
CA ILE A 122 9.24 9.32 7.10
C ILE A 122 8.70 9.88 5.78
N THR A 123 9.57 10.45 4.93
CA THR A 123 9.16 11.00 3.63
C THR A 123 8.82 9.91 2.62
N SER A 124 9.49 8.75 2.68
CA SER A 124 9.25 7.66 1.73
C SER A 124 8.05 6.79 2.07
N PHE A 125 7.51 6.90 3.29
CA PHE A 125 6.30 6.17 3.68
C PHE A 125 5.12 6.52 2.77
N PHE A 126 4.99 7.79 2.38
CA PHE A 126 3.87 8.30 1.57
C PHE A 126 4.10 8.16 0.04
N GLY A 127 4.97 7.23 -0.36
CA GLY A 127 5.29 6.91 -1.75
C GLY A 127 4.29 5.99 -2.43
N PHE A 128 4.77 5.29 -3.48
CA PHE A 128 3.99 4.39 -4.33
C PHE A 128 3.08 3.45 -3.53
N ALA A 129 3.65 2.74 -2.54
CA ALA A 129 2.91 1.72 -1.79
C ALA A 129 1.76 2.31 -0.93
N PHE A 130 1.93 3.52 -0.40
CA PHE A 130 0.87 4.23 0.32
C PHE A 130 -0.20 4.75 -0.63
N GLN A 131 0.20 5.42 -1.71
CA GLN A 131 -0.74 6.02 -2.66
C GLN A 131 -1.60 4.97 -3.35
N TRP A 132 -1.02 3.83 -3.72
CA TRP A 132 -1.79 2.70 -4.24
C TRP A 132 -2.68 2.08 -3.16
N GLY A 133 -2.26 2.08 -1.90
CA GLY A 133 -3.09 1.58 -0.79
C GLY A 133 -2.83 0.13 -0.41
N PHE A 134 -1.59 -0.34 -0.49
CA PHE A 134 -1.22 -1.70 -0.08
C PHE A 134 -1.15 -1.85 1.45
N VAL A 135 -2.29 -1.74 2.12
CA VAL A 135 -2.39 -1.66 3.59
C VAL A 135 -1.74 -2.86 4.28
N THR A 136 -2.00 -4.08 3.81
CA THR A 136 -1.42 -5.31 4.39
C THR A 136 0.10 -5.37 4.19
N PHE A 137 0.60 -4.88 3.04
CA PHE A 137 2.03 -4.76 2.77
C PHE A 137 2.68 -3.74 3.72
N LEU A 138 2.11 -2.53 3.85
CA LEU A 138 2.64 -1.47 4.71
C LEU A 138 2.68 -1.89 6.19
N LEU A 139 1.67 -2.64 6.65
CA LEU A 139 1.66 -3.22 8.00
C LEU A 139 2.75 -4.26 8.20
N ALA A 140 3.04 -5.08 7.18
CA ALA A 140 4.05 -6.12 7.27
C ALA A 140 5.47 -5.56 7.38
N ILE A 141 5.74 -4.38 6.81
CA ILE A 141 7.07 -3.75 6.82
C ILE A 141 7.70 -3.66 8.23
N PRO A 142 7.07 -3.02 9.23
CA PRO A 142 7.66 -2.90 10.56
C PRO A 142 7.85 -4.28 11.22
N ILE A 143 6.94 -5.23 11.00
CA ILE A 143 7.07 -6.62 11.47
C ILE A 143 8.33 -7.27 10.85
N GLY A 144 8.53 -7.08 9.55
CA GLY A 144 9.71 -7.54 8.82
C GLY A 144 11.02 -6.92 9.32
N ILE A 145 11.02 -5.61 9.64
CA ILE A 145 12.17 -4.95 10.27
C ILE A 145 12.47 -5.56 11.62
N LEU A 146 11.46 -5.76 12.49
CA LEU A 146 11.66 -6.42 13.79
C LEU A 146 12.17 -7.85 13.66
N PHE A 147 11.68 -8.59 12.65
CA PHE A 147 12.17 -9.93 12.33
C PHE A 147 13.65 -9.88 11.98
N PHE A 148 14.07 -8.99 11.09
CA PHE A 148 15.48 -8.81 10.73
C PHE A 148 16.34 -8.42 11.93
N LEU A 149 15.86 -7.50 12.77
CA LEU A 149 16.57 -7.11 13.99
C LEU A 149 16.69 -8.25 15.01
N SER A 150 15.68 -9.11 15.12
CA SER A 150 15.73 -10.30 15.97
C SER A 150 16.77 -11.30 15.48
N ASN A 151 16.85 -11.50 14.15
CA ASN A 151 17.90 -12.31 13.53
C ASN A 151 19.29 -11.75 13.82
N LYS A 152 19.52 -10.46 13.56
CA LYS A 152 20.80 -9.80 13.87
C LYS A 152 21.18 -9.95 15.35
N ASN A 153 20.25 -9.64 16.25
CA ASN A 153 20.52 -9.70 17.69
C ASN A 153 20.79 -11.11 18.19
N TRP A 154 20.14 -12.13 17.63
CA TRP A 154 20.43 -13.53 17.96
C TRP A 154 21.82 -13.94 17.44
N LEU A 155 22.20 -13.52 16.23
CA LEU A 155 23.55 -13.75 15.69
C LEU A 155 24.64 -13.09 16.55
N GLU A 156 24.37 -11.90 17.09
CA GLU A 156 25.33 -11.17 17.92
C GLU A 156 25.38 -11.67 19.38
N THR A 157 24.27 -12.11 19.95
CA THR A 157 24.17 -12.35 21.41
C THR A 157 23.80 -13.76 21.81
N LYS A 158 23.27 -14.58 20.90
CA LYS A 158 22.78 -15.95 21.16
C LYS A 158 21.71 -16.09 22.24
N LYS A 159 21.08 -15.00 22.66
CA LYS A 159 20.01 -15.04 23.67
C LYS A 159 18.76 -15.72 23.12
N TYR A 160 18.24 -16.70 23.86
CA TYR A 160 17.08 -17.51 23.47
C TYR A 160 15.82 -16.69 23.15
N ARG A 161 15.60 -15.58 23.86
CA ARG A 161 14.47 -14.66 23.58
C ARG A 161 14.40 -14.22 22.11
N TYR A 162 15.55 -13.96 21.48
CA TYR A 162 15.58 -13.53 20.08
C TYR A 162 15.30 -14.69 19.13
N PHE A 163 15.65 -15.92 19.51
CA PHE A 163 15.29 -17.10 18.73
C PHE A 163 13.78 -17.30 18.69
N ILE A 164 13.11 -17.19 19.84
CA ILE A 164 11.64 -17.20 19.90
C ILE A 164 11.07 -16.06 19.04
N SER A 165 11.61 -14.85 19.15
CA SER A 165 11.18 -13.71 18.32
C SER A 165 11.34 -13.97 16.82
N ILE A 166 12.40 -14.65 16.36
CA ILE A 166 12.57 -15.02 14.94
C ILE A 166 11.41 -15.90 14.48
N VAL A 167 11.05 -16.93 15.25
CA VAL A 167 9.96 -17.84 14.89
C VAL A 167 8.62 -17.10 14.88
N LEU A 168 8.29 -16.38 15.95
CA LEU A 168 7.01 -15.68 16.07
C LEU A 168 6.86 -14.56 15.04
N LEU A 169 7.88 -13.73 14.84
CA LEU A 169 7.84 -12.64 13.85
C LEU A 169 7.89 -13.18 12.42
N GLY A 170 8.54 -14.33 12.17
CA GLY A 170 8.52 -14.98 10.87
C GLY A 170 7.12 -15.46 10.49
N ILE A 171 6.43 -16.14 11.42
CA ILE A 171 5.02 -16.56 11.23
C ILE A 171 4.12 -15.33 11.08
N LEU A 172 4.26 -14.33 11.96
CA LEU A 172 3.47 -13.12 11.90
C LEU A 172 3.69 -12.34 10.59
N SER A 173 4.92 -12.27 10.09
CA SER A 173 5.26 -11.65 8.82
C SER A 173 4.62 -12.39 7.64
N TYR A 174 4.67 -13.73 7.64
CA TYR A 174 3.97 -14.55 6.64
C TYR A 174 2.46 -14.29 6.66
N CYS A 175 1.84 -14.27 7.83
CA CYS A 175 0.42 -13.96 8.03
C CYS A 175 0.05 -12.50 7.74
N SER A 176 1.03 -11.60 7.57
CA SER A 176 0.79 -10.19 7.24
C SER A 176 0.93 -9.91 5.76
N HIS A 177 2.02 -10.38 5.13
CA HIS A 177 2.21 -10.27 3.69
C HIS A 177 3.36 -11.15 3.18
N VAL A 178 3.09 -12.03 2.21
CA VAL A 178 4.09 -12.99 1.68
C VAL A 178 5.33 -12.33 1.07
N LEU A 179 5.18 -11.23 0.32
CA LEU A 179 6.32 -10.53 -0.29
C LEU A 179 7.29 -9.93 0.76
N ILE A 180 6.77 -9.30 1.81
CA ILE A 180 7.59 -8.76 2.90
C ILE A 180 8.25 -9.87 3.69
N PHE A 181 7.52 -10.95 3.96
CA PHE A 181 8.08 -12.15 4.59
C PHE A 181 9.26 -12.71 3.80
N SER A 182 9.08 -12.99 2.51
CA SER A 182 10.14 -13.50 1.64
C SER A 182 11.32 -12.54 1.55
N PHE A 183 11.06 -11.23 1.48
CA PHE A 183 12.10 -10.20 1.44
C PHE A 183 12.97 -10.20 2.69
N PHE A 184 12.38 -10.16 3.87
CA PHE A 184 13.15 -10.13 5.11
C PHE A 184 13.75 -11.48 5.45
N CYS A 185 13.18 -12.60 5.01
CA CYS A 185 13.86 -13.89 5.02
C CYS A 185 15.14 -13.84 4.17
N PHE A 186 15.04 -13.32 2.94
CA PHE A 186 16.19 -13.15 2.04
C PHE A 186 17.28 -12.26 2.65
N ILE A 187 16.94 -11.06 3.14
CA ILE A 187 17.93 -10.17 3.76
C ILE A 187 18.52 -10.78 5.03
N SER A 188 17.72 -11.38 5.90
CA SER A 188 18.19 -11.90 7.19
C SER A 188 19.09 -13.12 7.00
N TYR A 189 18.75 -14.03 6.09
CA TYR A 189 19.59 -15.17 5.77
C TYR A 189 20.84 -14.75 5.00
N GLY A 190 20.72 -13.82 4.06
CA GLY A 190 21.85 -13.20 3.37
C GLY A 190 22.82 -12.53 4.36
N TYR A 191 22.30 -11.89 5.40
CA TYR A 191 23.08 -11.29 6.48
C TYR A 191 23.90 -12.33 7.25
N PHE A 192 23.27 -13.46 7.59
CA PHE A 192 23.96 -14.60 8.20
C PHE A 192 25.08 -15.13 7.29
N LEU A 193 24.79 -15.37 6.01
CA LEU A 193 25.76 -15.89 5.05
C LEU A 193 26.96 -14.96 4.84
N ALA A 194 26.71 -13.65 4.75
CA ALA A 194 27.75 -12.67 4.50
C ALA A 194 28.69 -12.45 5.70
N ILE A 195 28.17 -12.49 6.94
CA ILE A 195 28.90 -12.02 8.12
C ILE A 195 29.33 -13.16 9.06
N TYR A 196 28.51 -14.21 9.21
CA TYR A 196 28.65 -15.18 10.29
C TYR A 196 28.95 -16.61 9.81
N PHE A 197 28.56 -16.98 8.59
CA PHE A 197 28.69 -18.37 8.10
C PHE A 197 30.13 -18.94 8.17
N ARG A 198 31.14 -18.09 7.98
CA ARG A 198 32.55 -18.53 8.01
C ARG A 198 33.16 -18.63 9.42
N GLN A 199 32.46 -18.19 10.47
CA GLN A 199 32.96 -18.23 11.83
C GLN A 199 32.89 -19.66 12.40
N GLU A 200 33.96 -20.13 13.06
CA GLU A 200 34.08 -21.53 13.52
C GLU A 200 32.97 -21.97 14.47
N SER A 201 32.53 -21.08 15.37
CA SER A 201 31.42 -21.34 16.30
C SER A 201 30.09 -21.64 15.60
N TYR A 202 29.91 -21.17 14.37
CA TYR A 202 28.73 -21.45 13.55
C TYR A 202 28.86 -22.75 12.76
N LYS A 203 30.09 -23.17 12.42
CA LYS A 203 30.34 -24.49 11.86
C LYS A 203 30.12 -25.60 12.88
N ALA A 204 30.37 -25.34 14.16
CA ALA A 204 30.16 -26.26 15.28
C ALA A 204 28.68 -26.41 15.73
N GLY A 205 27.71 -26.24 14.81
CA GLY A 205 26.27 -26.47 15.06
C GLY A 205 25.41 -25.21 15.25
N GLY A 206 26.02 -24.05 15.56
CA GLY A 206 25.29 -22.78 15.67
C GLY A 206 24.61 -22.32 14.38
N GLY A 207 25.18 -22.66 13.22
CA GLY A 207 24.57 -22.41 11.91
C GLY A 207 23.34 -23.29 11.66
N VAL A 208 23.38 -24.56 12.07
CA VAL A 208 22.25 -25.49 11.90
C VAL A 208 21.02 -25.01 12.67
N ILE A 209 21.21 -24.59 13.92
CA ILE A 209 20.13 -24.06 14.77
C ILE A 209 19.51 -22.81 14.13
N PHE A 210 20.34 -21.93 13.57
CA PHE A 210 19.85 -20.71 12.90
C PHE A 210 19.05 -21.01 11.62
N THR A 211 19.48 -22.00 10.84
CA THR A 211 18.84 -22.36 9.58
C THR A 211 17.51 -23.10 9.80
N LEU A 212 17.29 -23.74 10.95
CA LEU A 212 16.09 -24.54 11.21
C LEU A 212 14.76 -23.76 11.02
N PRO A 213 14.56 -22.55 11.60
CA PRO A 213 13.38 -21.74 11.31
C PRO A 213 13.21 -21.40 9.82
N TYR A 214 14.31 -21.20 9.08
CA TYR A 214 14.25 -20.87 7.66
C TYR A 214 13.83 -22.04 6.79
N LEU A 215 14.14 -23.28 7.20
CA LEU A 215 13.60 -24.48 6.53
C LEU A 215 12.09 -24.55 6.71
N LEU A 216 11.58 -24.28 7.93
CA LEU A 216 10.13 -24.18 8.17
C LEU A 216 9.50 -23.07 7.32
N PHE A 217 10.12 -21.89 7.26
CA PHE A 217 9.66 -20.78 6.44
C PHE A 217 9.63 -21.11 4.95
N ALA A 218 10.65 -21.82 4.45
CA ALA A 218 10.70 -22.30 3.08
C ALA A 218 9.57 -23.30 2.78
N ILE A 219 9.31 -24.25 3.68
CA ILE A 219 8.19 -25.21 3.55
C ILE A 219 6.85 -24.47 3.47
N ILE A 220 6.61 -23.51 4.36
CA ILE A 220 5.38 -22.70 4.35
C ILE A 220 5.23 -21.94 3.02
N LEU A 221 6.32 -21.32 2.55
CA LEU A 221 6.32 -20.59 1.29
C LEU A 221 6.07 -21.50 0.09
N ILE A 222 6.74 -22.65 0.01
CA ILE A 222 6.55 -23.64 -1.06
C ILE A 222 5.10 -24.14 -1.06
N ARG A 223 4.53 -24.46 0.12
CA ARG A 223 3.12 -24.85 0.25
C ARG A 223 2.18 -23.77 -0.29
N TYR A 224 2.45 -22.51 0.03
CA TYR A 224 1.65 -21.39 -0.45
C TYR A 224 1.75 -21.21 -1.97
N LEU A 225 2.97 -21.25 -2.52
CA LEU A 225 3.20 -21.10 -3.96
C LEU A 225 2.68 -22.29 -4.78
N GLY A 226 2.66 -23.49 -4.18
CA GLY A 226 2.11 -24.70 -4.79
C GLY A 226 0.59 -24.83 -4.67
N LYS A 227 -0.08 -23.92 -3.96
CA LYS A 227 -1.54 -23.93 -3.82
C LYS A 227 -2.18 -23.51 -5.14
N THR A 228 -2.97 -24.41 -5.73
CA THR A 228 -3.77 -24.12 -6.93
C THR A 228 -4.88 -23.14 -6.61
N ASP A 229 -4.97 -22.07 -7.41
CA ASP A 229 -6.07 -21.13 -7.30
C ASP A 229 -7.27 -21.61 -8.14
N LEU A 230 -8.36 -21.94 -7.45
CA LEU A 230 -9.58 -22.47 -8.07
C LEU A 230 -10.36 -21.41 -8.85
N LEU A 231 -10.15 -20.12 -8.56
CA LEU A 231 -10.91 -19.03 -9.21
C LEU A 231 -10.41 -18.70 -10.63
N GLN A 232 -9.22 -19.15 -11.03
CA GLN A 232 -8.63 -18.96 -12.37
C GLN A 232 -8.77 -17.54 -12.97
N PHE A 233 -8.94 -16.51 -12.14
CA PHE A 233 -9.11 -15.14 -12.59
C PHE A 233 -7.84 -14.67 -13.30
N LYS A 234 -8.01 -14.04 -14.47
CA LYS A 234 -6.90 -13.49 -15.25
C LYS A 234 -7.09 -12.00 -15.44
N ASP A 235 -6.23 -11.23 -14.80
CA ASP A 235 -6.13 -9.78 -14.96
C ASP A 235 -5.20 -9.40 -16.13
N TYR A 236 -4.14 -10.17 -16.29
CA TYR A 236 -3.10 -10.04 -17.31
C TYR A 236 -3.14 -11.22 -18.27
N SER A 237 -2.88 -10.93 -19.55
CA SER A 237 -2.67 -11.94 -20.60
C SER A 237 -1.47 -12.83 -20.29
N GLU A 238 -0.44 -12.26 -19.68
CA GLU A 238 0.81 -12.94 -19.32
C GLU A 238 0.91 -13.16 -17.80
N ASN A 239 1.52 -14.28 -17.41
CA ASN A 239 1.71 -14.62 -16.00
C ASN A 239 2.85 -13.83 -15.34
N TYR A 240 3.75 -13.24 -16.13
CA TYR A 240 4.79 -12.35 -15.64
C TYR A 240 5.07 -11.24 -16.65
N VAL A 241 5.29 -10.02 -16.17
CA VAL A 241 5.62 -8.86 -17.01
C VAL A 241 6.85 -8.17 -16.45
N PHE A 242 7.92 -8.07 -17.23
CA PHE A 242 9.13 -7.34 -16.86
C PHE A 242 9.17 -5.98 -17.55
N LEU A 243 9.49 -4.95 -16.77
CA LEU A 243 9.78 -3.63 -17.31
C LEU A 243 11.27 -3.47 -17.62
N PRO A 244 11.63 -2.64 -18.61
CA PRO A 244 13.03 -2.41 -18.98
C PRO A 244 13.89 -1.96 -17.80
N PHE A 245 15.16 -2.36 -17.80
CA PHE A 245 16.11 -1.97 -16.74
C PHE A 245 16.16 -0.45 -16.51
N TRP A 246 16.20 0.34 -17.59
CA TRP A 246 16.22 1.81 -17.50
C TRP A 246 14.95 2.39 -16.88
N TYR A 247 13.80 1.77 -17.13
CA TYR A 247 12.54 2.17 -16.49
C TYR A 247 12.61 1.93 -14.97
N LYS A 248 13.19 0.80 -14.53
CA LYS A 248 13.43 0.53 -13.11
C LYS A 248 14.42 1.51 -12.47
N VAL A 249 15.47 1.93 -13.19
CA VAL A 249 16.40 2.96 -12.71
C VAL A 249 15.68 4.30 -12.53
N PHE A 250 14.89 4.71 -13.52
CA PHE A 250 14.14 5.96 -13.48
C PHE A 250 13.09 5.97 -12.37
N THR A 251 12.33 4.89 -12.23
CA THR A 251 11.30 4.75 -11.20
C THR A 251 11.85 4.71 -9.78
N LEU A 252 13.09 4.25 -9.58
CA LEU A 252 13.76 4.28 -8.28
C LEU A 252 13.93 5.70 -7.73
N ILE A 253 13.99 6.71 -8.61
CA ILE A 253 14.17 8.12 -8.25
C ILE A 253 12.88 8.73 -7.70
N TYR A 254 11.70 8.22 -8.06
CA TYR A 254 10.43 8.86 -7.69
C TYR A 254 9.41 7.97 -6.98
N TYR A 255 9.40 6.66 -7.20
CA TYR A 255 8.49 5.73 -6.49
C TYR A 255 8.59 5.78 -4.96
N PRO A 256 9.74 6.09 -4.33
CA PRO A 256 9.75 6.29 -2.89
C PRO A 256 8.83 7.42 -2.43
N TRP A 257 8.43 8.34 -3.30
CA TRP A 257 7.60 9.49 -2.92
C TRP A 257 6.30 9.63 -3.70
N ASN A 258 6.19 9.13 -4.93
CA ASN A 258 5.00 9.24 -5.77
C ASN A 258 4.77 8.02 -6.64
N MET A 259 3.49 7.76 -6.94
CA MET A 259 3.05 6.79 -7.94
C MET A 259 3.32 7.28 -9.37
N ASP A 260 3.08 8.56 -9.62
CA ASP A 260 3.28 9.19 -10.92
C ASP A 260 4.43 10.21 -10.92
N TYR A 261 5.01 10.41 -12.09
CA TYR A 261 6.10 11.35 -12.29
C TYR A 261 5.63 12.80 -12.09
N ALA A 262 6.21 13.53 -11.13
CA ALA A 262 5.87 14.92 -10.83
C ALA A 262 7.11 15.83 -10.82
N VAL A 263 7.34 16.56 -11.94
CA VAL A 263 8.55 17.36 -12.21
C VAL A 263 9.02 18.19 -11.02
N LEU A 264 8.10 18.93 -10.38
CA LEU A 264 8.42 19.83 -9.26
C LEU A 264 9.08 19.12 -8.08
N TYR A 265 8.66 17.88 -7.79
CA TYR A 265 9.15 17.12 -6.64
C TYR A 265 10.34 16.21 -6.99
N ASN A 266 10.50 15.84 -8.26
CA ASN A 266 11.65 15.04 -8.72
C ASN A 266 13.01 15.69 -8.42
N VAL A 267 13.10 17.02 -8.55
CA VAL A 267 14.31 17.77 -8.22
C VAL A 267 14.65 17.63 -6.73
N ALA A 268 13.64 17.67 -5.86
CA ALA A 268 13.81 17.45 -4.42
C ALA A 268 14.34 16.05 -4.10
N TRP A 269 13.95 15.04 -4.88
CA TRP A 269 14.29 13.64 -4.65
C TRP A 269 15.71 13.29 -5.05
N ILE A 270 16.20 13.81 -6.17
CA ILE A 270 17.62 13.70 -6.56
C ILE A 270 18.50 14.28 -5.45
N VAL A 271 18.06 15.38 -4.83
CA VAL A 271 18.78 16.04 -3.75
C VAL A 271 18.94 15.13 -2.52
N PHE A 272 17.97 14.28 -2.17
CA PHE A 272 18.12 13.29 -1.08
C PHE A 272 19.26 12.28 -1.34
N PHE A 273 19.54 11.92 -2.59
CA PHE A 273 20.65 11.00 -2.89
C PHE A 273 22.01 11.70 -2.83
N ILE A 274 22.07 13.01 -3.10
CA ILE A 274 23.35 13.72 -3.22
C ILE A 274 23.76 14.35 -1.88
N LEU A 275 22.79 14.88 -1.12
CA LEU A 275 23.06 15.67 0.09
C LEU A 275 23.90 15.00 1.18
N PRO A 276 23.78 13.69 1.48
CA PRO A 276 24.54 13.09 2.57
C PRO A 276 26.04 13.39 2.51
N SER A 277 26.63 13.28 1.31
CA SER A 277 28.06 13.56 1.07
C SER A 277 28.43 15.02 1.37
N TYR A 278 27.54 15.97 1.09
CA TYR A 278 27.75 17.41 1.31
C TYR A 278 27.41 17.85 2.75
N MET A 279 26.55 17.11 3.44
CA MET A 279 26.22 17.31 4.85
C MET A 279 27.31 16.78 5.80
N GLY A 280 28.41 16.24 5.26
CA GLY A 280 29.52 15.71 6.04
C GLY A 280 29.38 14.25 6.45
N TYR A 281 28.47 13.50 5.80
CA TYR A 281 28.42 12.05 5.93
C TYR A 281 29.33 11.39 4.91
N THR A 282 29.92 10.27 5.30
CA THR A 282 30.71 9.41 4.43
C THR A 282 30.16 8.00 4.45
N LEU A 283 30.46 7.23 3.42
CA LEU A 283 30.19 5.80 3.41
C LEU A 283 30.92 5.11 4.55
N THR A 284 30.18 4.32 5.32
CA THR A 284 30.71 3.54 6.45
C THR A 284 31.59 2.39 5.96
N LYS A 285 32.54 1.97 6.81
CA LYS A 285 33.31 0.73 6.56
C LYS A 285 32.60 -0.52 7.07
N ASP A 286 31.52 -0.36 7.83
CA ASP A 286 30.77 -1.48 8.38
C ASP A 286 29.91 -2.14 7.30
N ILE A 287 30.43 -3.24 6.75
CA ILE A 287 29.77 -4.04 5.71
C ILE A 287 28.37 -4.51 6.13
N LYS A 288 28.10 -4.65 7.44
CA LYS A 288 26.78 -5.05 7.95
C LYS A 288 25.68 -4.10 7.50
N ARG A 289 25.98 -2.80 7.37
CA ARG A 289 25.02 -1.75 6.98
C ARG A 289 24.65 -1.80 5.50
N TYR A 290 25.49 -2.41 4.65
CA TYR A 290 25.25 -2.51 3.21
C TYR A 290 24.27 -3.62 2.84
N ILE A 291 24.14 -4.64 3.68
CA ILE A 291 23.38 -5.86 3.36
C ILE A 291 21.89 -5.54 3.09
N PRO A 292 21.18 -4.74 3.91
CA PRO A 292 19.80 -4.37 3.59
C PRO A 292 19.68 -3.65 2.25
N PHE A 293 20.59 -2.72 1.96
CA PHE A 293 20.56 -1.92 0.74
C PHE A 293 20.85 -2.75 -0.51
N ILE A 294 21.90 -3.59 -0.48
CA ILE A 294 22.22 -4.51 -1.58
C ILE A 294 21.08 -5.52 -1.78
N GLY A 295 20.53 -6.08 -0.70
CA GLY A 295 19.41 -7.02 -0.77
C GLY A 295 18.16 -6.40 -1.41
N PHE A 296 17.86 -5.14 -1.07
CA PHE A 296 16.83 -4.36 -1.72
C PHE A 296 17.11 -4.17 -3.22
N LEU A 297 18.31 -3.74 -3.62
CA LEU A 297 18.65 -3.53 -5.03
C LEU A 297 18.54 -4.81 -5.86
N ILE A 298 18.99 -5.95 -5.31
CA ILE A 298 18.86 -7.26 -5.98
C ILE A 298 17.40 -7.55 -6.28
N LEU A 299 16.49 -7.34 -5.33
CA LEU A 299 15.06 -7.60 -5.55
C LEU A 299 14.40 -6.59 -6.47
N TRP A 300 14.74 -5.30 -6.33
CA TRP A 300 14.25 -4.25 -7.20
C TRP A 300 14.49 -4.59 -8.68
N PHE A 301 15.71 -4.99 -9.01
CA PHE A 301 16.08 -5.31 -10.38
C PHE A 301 15.65 -6.71 -10.83
N SER A 302 15.53 -7.69 -9.92
CA SER A 302 15.17 -9.08 -10.27
C SER A 302 13.67 -9.38 -10.31
N LEU A 303 12.82 -8.65 -9.57
CA LEU A 303 11.39 -8.93 -9.53
C LEU A 303 10.64 -8.31 -10.72
N PRO A 304 9.62 -8.98 -11.29
CA PRO A 304 8.83 -8.42 -12.39
C PRO A 304 7.91 -7.28 -11.90
N HIS A 305 7.31 -6.55 -12.83
CA HIS A 305 6.20 -5.63 -12.57
C HIS A 305 4.94 -6.38 -12.14
N ALA A 306 4.56 -7.43 -12.88
CA ALA A 306 3.43 -8.29 -12.56
C ALA A 306 3.88 -9.74 -12.46
N LEU A 307 3.31 -10.50 -11.52
CA LEU A 307 3.52 -11.94 -11.35
C LEU A 307 2.22 -12.60 -10.89
N ASN A 308 1.82 -13.69 -11.53
CA ASN A 308 0.63 -14.48 -11.20
C ASN A 308 -0.61 -13.60 -10.96
N GLN A 309 -0.94 -12.76 -11.95
CA GLN A 309 -2.13 -11.91 -11.94
C GLN A 309 -2.12 -10.81 -10.86
N THR A 310 -0.98 -10.59 -10.21
CA THR A 310 -0.78 -9.52 -9.23
C THR A 310 0.19 -8.48 -9.78
N ALA A 311 -0.24 -7.23 -9.79
CA ALA A 311 0.52 -6.09 -10.31
C ALA A 311 1.42 -5.44 -9.24
N PHE A 312 2.33 -4.60 -9.72
CA PHE A 312 3.19 -3.72 -8.94
C PHE A 312 4.08 -4.44 -7.92
N ILE A 313 4.70 -5.55 -8.31
CA ILE A 313 5.46 -6.40 -7.37
C ILE A 313 6.72 -5.68 -6.88
N TYR A 314 7.57 -5.16 -7.77
CA TYR A 314 8.84 -4.54 -7.37
C TYR A 314 8.64 -3.10 -6.85
N GLU A 315 7.65 -2.38 -7.38
CA GLU A 315 7.35 -0.99 -7.10
C GLU A 315 7.03 -0.74 -5.63
N ARG A 316 6.33 -1.71 -5.02
CA ARG A 316 6.00 -1.74 -3.59
C ARG A 316 7.22 -1.60 -2.69
N PHE A 317 8.39 -2.12 -3.11
CA PHE A 317 9.60 -2.09 -2.31
C PHE A 317 10.31 -0.74 -2.31
N SER A 318 9.89 0.23 -3.12
CA SER A 318 10.50 1.57 -3.20
C SER A 318 10.60 2.29 -1.85
N ILE A 319 9.69 2.00 -0.93
CA ILE A 319 9.71 2.50 0.46
C ILE A 319 11.02 2.21 1.21
N PHE A 320 11.72 1.13 0.86
CA PHE A 320 12.99 0.73 1.47
C PHE A 320 14.21 1.46 0.92
N MET A 321 14.07 2.17 -0.21
CA MET A 321 15.19 2.84 -0.88
C MET A 321 15.92 3.77 0.08
N LEU A 322 15.22 4.74 0.68
CA LEU A 322 15.86 5.73 1.57
C LEU A 322 16.30 5.16 2.91
N PRO A 323 15.47 4.42 3.67
CA PRO A 323 15.90 3.88 4.96
C PRO A 323 17.18 3.03 4.84
N PHE A 324 17.32 2.23 3.77
CA PHE A 324 18.51 1.39 3.58
C PHE A 324 19.68 2.15 2.94
N TYR A 325 19.41 3.10 2.04
CA TYR A 325 20.44 3.99 1.50
C TYR A 325 21.08 4.88 2.58
N TYR A 326 20.29 5.44 3.50
CA TYR A 326 20.84 6.26 4.58
C TYR A 326 21.52 5.44 5.69
N LEU A 327 21.29 4.12 5.73
CA LEU A 327 21.93 3.22 6.70
C LEU A 327 23.44 3.09 6.46
N ILE A 328 23.89 3.19 5.20
CA ILE A 328 25.32 3.04 4.83
C ILE A 328 26.15 4.31 5.06
N PHE A 329 25.55 5.38 5.58
CA PHE A 329 26.26 6.61 5.89
C PHE A 329 26.60 6.71 7.38
N GLU A 330 27.75 7.33 7.66
CA GLU A 330 28.20 7.70 9.01
C GLU A 330 28.75 9.12 9.00
N LYS A 331 28.66 9.82 10.13
CA LYS A 331 29.13 11.20 10.23
C LYS A 331 30.65 11.25 10.27
N ARG A 332 31.27 12.04 9.40
CA ARG A 332 32.72 12.25 9.42
C ARG A 332 33.11 13.08 10.66
N SER A 333 34.20 12.70 11.32
CA SER A 333 34.87 13.57 12.31
C SER A 333 35.51 14.75 11.59
N ILE A 334 34.78 15.86 11.42
CA ILE A 334 35.25 17.01 10.63
C ILE A 334 36.03 17.98 11.51
N LYS A 335 37.30 18.22 11.15
CA LYS A 335 38.06 19.39 11.59
C LYS A 335 37.65 20.62 10.75
N LYS A 336 37.01 21.59 11.40
CA LYS A 336 37.08 23.05 11.14
C LYS A 336 36.57 23.67 9.81
N ASN A 337 35.59 23.10 9.10
CA ASN A 337 34.92 23.84 8.01
C ASN A 337 33.38 23.80 8.13
N ASN A 338 32.82 24.71 8.93
CA ASN A 338 31.44 24.63 9.42
C ASN A 338 30.37 25.31 8.52
N GLY A 339 30.75 26.25 7.65
CA GLY A 339 29.78 27.08 6.90
C GLY A 339 28.92 26.28 5.90
N ASN A 340 29.57 25.49 5.04
CA ASN A 340 28.89 24.76 3.98
C ASN A 340 28.01 23.62 4.51
N ILE A 341 28.44 22.94 5.58
CA ILE A 341 27.68 21.83 6.18
C ILE A 341 26.35 22.33 6.77
N ILE A 342 26.32 23.50 7.40
CA ILE A 342 25.08 24.09 7.93
C ILE A 342 24.11 24.38 6.78
N PHE A 343 24.60 24.93 5.67
CA PHE A 343 23.79 25.19 4.49
C PHE A 343 23.16 23.92 3.92
N PHE A 344 23.93 22.84 3.73
CA PHE A 344 23.41 21.58 3.22
C PHE A 344 22.45 20.88 4.19
N ASN A 345 22.68 21.01 5.50
CA ASN A 345 21.70 20.54 6.50
C ASN A 345 20.39 21.31 6.43
N LEU A 346 20.44 22.64 6.27
CA LEU A 346 19.24 23.45 6.07
C LEU A 346 18.48 23.02 4.81
N MET A 347 19.19 22.81 3.69
CA MET A 347 18.59 22.31 2.46
C MET A 347 17.89 20.96 2.67
N PHE A 348 18.55 20.01 3.35
CA PHE A 348 17.95 18.71 3.66
C PHE A 348 16.60 18.88 4.38
N PHE A 349 16.56 19.67 5.44
CA PHE A 349 15.32 19.89 6.18
C PHE A 349 14.25 20.61 5.34
N ILE A 350 14.63 21.59 4.51
CA ILE A 350 13.70 22.23 3.57
C ILE A 350 13.06 21.18 2.65
N PHE A 351 13.86 20.27 2.08
CA PHE A 351 13.33 19.22 1.20
C PHE A 351 12.49 18.17 1.92
N VAL A 352 12.80 17.86 3.18
CA VAL A 352 11.93 17.07 4.06
C VAL A 352 10.58 17.78 4.25
N PHE A 353 10.59 19.06 4.62
CA PHE A 353 9.36 19.83 4.81
C PHE A 353 8.56 20.00 3.52
N LEU A 354 9.19 20.17 2.36
CA LEU A 354 8.52 20.17 1.06
C LEU A 354 7.88 18.81 0.76
N SER A 355 8.59 17.71 1.04
CA SER A 355 8.08 16.36 0.81
C SER A 355 6.90 16.03 1.72
N MET A 356 6.97 16.42 3.00
CA MET A 356 5.85 16.27 3.94
C MET A 356 4.71 17.24 3.63
N GLY A 357 5.04 18.48 3.24
CA GLY A 357 4.09 19.50 2.80
C GLY A 357 3.27 19.04 1.59
N LYS A 358 3.88 18.32 0.64
CA LYS A 358 3.17 17.65 -0.46
C LYS A 358 2.09 16.70 0.05
N VAL A 359 2.40 15.87 1.06
CA VAL A 359 1.44 14.93 1.65
C VAL A 359 0.26 15.68 2.26
N TYR A 360 0.53 16.75 3.01
CA TYR A 360 -0.53 17.56 3.62
C TYR A 360 -1.36 18.27 2.56
N TYR A 361 -0.70 18.85 1.56
CA TYR A 361 -1.35 19.51 0.43
C TYR A 361 -2.26 18.55 -0.33
N ASN A 362 -1.82 17.31 -0.61
CA ASN A 362 -2.66 16.30 -1.25
C ASN A 362 -3.92 15.99 -0.44
N ASN A 363 -3.81 15.85 0.89
CA ASN A 363 -4.97 15.61 1.75
C ASN A 363 -5.94 16.80 1.72
N ILE A 364 -5.41 18.03 1.69
CA ILE A 364 -6.21 19.26 1.54
C ILE A 364 -6.92 19.29 0.18
N GLN A 365 -6.18 19.04 -0.90
CA GLN A 365 -6.72 19.04 -2.26
C GLN A 365 -7.79 17.96 -2.42
N PHE A 366 -7.54 16.75 -1.92
CA PHE A 366 -8.50 15.66 -2.01
C PHE A 366 -9.79 15.95 -1.24
N ASN A 367 -9.68 16.47 -0.01
CA ASN A 367 -10.85 16.91 0.75
C ASN A 367 -11.63 18.01 0.03
N ASN A 368 -10.92 18.91 -0.64
CA ASN A 368 -11.51 20.05 -1.34
C ASN A 368 -11.97 19.73 -2.77
N ASP A 369 -11.71 18.51 -3.25
CA ASP A 369 -12.12 18.08 -4.58
C ASP A 369 -13.65 18.01 -4.67
N PRO A 370 -14.28 18.73 -5.63
CA PRO A 370 -15.73 18.65 -5.85
C PRO A 370 -16.23 17.22 -6.07
N ASN A 371 -15.46 16.37 -6.74
CA ASN A 371 -15.83 14.97 -7.00
C ASN A 371 -15.84 14.12 -5.73
N MET A 372 -14.91 14.36 -4.81
CA MET A 372 -14.89 13.70 -3.51
C MET A 372 -16.14 14.03 -2.68
N ARG A 373 -16.53 15.32 -2.64
CA ARG A 373 -17.74 15.76 -1.91
C ARG A 373 -19.03 15.32 -2.59
N ALA A 374 -19.05 15.33 -3.93
CA ALA A 374 -20.16 14.83 -4.74
C ALA A 374 -20.45 13.35 -4.48
N TYR A 375 -19.41 12.54 -4.33
CA TYR A 375 -19.54 11.11 -4.06
C TYR A 375 -20.36 10.80 -2.80
N SER A 376 -20.15 11.57 -1.73
CA SER A 376 -20.88 11.37 -0.47
C SER A 376 -22.39 11.54 -0.66
N LYS A 377 -22.81 12.54 -1.46
CA LYS A 377 -24.22 12.77 -1.80
C LYS A 377 -24.80 11.66 -2.69
N ILE A 378 -23.99 11.08 -3.58
CA ILE A 378 -24.41 9.95 -4.41
C ILE A 378 -24.67 8.71 -3.54
N ILE A 379 -23.73 8.35 -2.66
CA ILE A 379 -23.93 7.22 -1.72
C ILE A 379 -25.18 7.42 -0.86
N GLU A 380 -25.45 8.64 -0.40
CA GLU A 380 -26.62 8.94 0.44
C GLU A 380 -27.93 8.61 -0.26
N SER A 381 -28.01 8.78 -1.58
CA SER A 381 -29.19 8.41 -2.39
C SER A 381 -29.34 6.90 -2.65
N MET A 382 -28.30 6.11 -2.43
CA MET A 382 -28.32 4.67 -2.70
C MET A 382 -28.90 3.87 -1.54
N GLN A 383 -29.77 2.92 -1.85
CA GLN A 383 -30.28 1.96 -0.86
C GLN A 383 -29.17 1.01 -0.38
N SER A 384 -29.29 0.50 0.84
CA SER A 384 -28.35 -0.47 1.40
C SER A 384 -28.56 -1.88 0.82
N GLN A 385 -27.52 -2.71 0.86
CA GLN A 385 -27.57 -4.12 0.45
C GLN A 385 -28.02 -4.36 -1.01
N LYS A 386 -27.70 -3.42 -1.90
CA LYS A 386 -27.94 -3.52 -3.34
C LYS A 386 -26.66 -3.90 -4.10
N ARG A 387 -26.82 -4.46 -5.30
CA ARG A 387 -25.69 -4.82 -6.19
C ARG A 387 -25.45 -3.70 -7.18
N ILE A 388 -24.19 -3.33 -7.36
CA ILE A 388 -23.78 -2.20 -8.20
C ILE A 388 -22.69 -2.61 -9.17
N LEU A 389 -22.77 -2.06 -10.39
CA LEU A 389 -21.67 -2.05 -11.33
C LEU A 389 -21.01 -0.67 -11.30
N THR A 390 -19.71 -0.64 -11.03
CA THR A 390 -18.96 0.62 -11.03
C THR A 390 -18.19 0.77 -12.35
N LEU A 391 -18.40 1.89 -13.05
CA LEU A 391 -17.77 2.20 -14.32
C LEU A 391 -16.99 3.52 -14.27
N PHE A 392 -15.88 3.59 -15.00
CA PHE A 392 -15.04 4.79 -15.07
C PHE A 392 -14.68 5.15 -16.50
N SER A 393 -14.62 6.45 -16.81
CA SER A 393 -13.87 6.92 -17.98
C SER A 393 -12.43 7.22 -17.56
N GLN A 394 -11.46 6.87 -18.41
CA GLN A 394 -10.03 7.15 -18.16
C GLN A 394 -9.77 8.65 -17.89
N SER A 395 -10.53 9.52 -18.57
CA SER A 395 -10.48 10.99 -18.41
C SER A 395 -11.00 11.50 -17.05
N SER A 396 -11.57 10.62 -16.22
CA SER A 396 -12.17 10.94 -14.93
C SER A 396 -11.50 10.23 -13.74
N GLU A 397 -10.44 9.43 -13.97
CA GLU A 397 -9.76 8.67 -12.91
C GLU A 397 -9.09 9.58 -11.86
N THR A 398 -8.73 10.82 -12.24
CA THR A 398 -8.16 11.85 -11.37
C THR A 398 -8.78 13.23 -11.61
N SER A 399 -8.71 14.10 -10.59
CA SER A 399 -8.95 15.54 -10.74
C SER A 399 -7.75 16.30 -11.30
N GLY A 400 -6.60 15.64 -11.46
CA GLY A 400 -5.37 16.22 -12.04
C GLY A 400 -4.56 17.11 -11.09
N LEU A 401 -5.06 17.34 -9.87
CA LEU A 401 -4.41 18.15 -8.84
C LEU A 401 -3.67 17.32 -7.78
N LEU A 402 -3.84 16.01 -7.82
CA LEU A 402 -3.29 15.05 -6.85
C LEU A 402 -2.06 14.37 -7.43
N THR A 403 -1.32 13.66 -6.58
CA THR A 403 -0.08 12.96 -7.01
C THR A 403 -0.31 11.50 -7.39
N SER A 404 -1.55 11.01 -7.33
CA SER A 404 -1.99 9.79 -7.98
C SER A 404 -2.94 10.16 -9.12
N SER A 405 -3.04 9.27 -10.10
CA SER A 405 -3.90 9.42 -11.28
C SER A 405 -5.18 8.60 -11.19
N THR A 406 -5.38 7.82 -10.13
CA THR A 406 -6.43 6.79 -10.04
C THR A 406 -7.12 6.71 -8.69
N GLU A 407 -7.13 7.77 -7.88
CA GLU A 407 -7.67 7.74 -6.51
C GLU A 407 -9.13 7.28 -6.43
N TYR A 408 -9.92 7.55 -7.48
CA TYR A 408 -11.34 7.20 -7.52
C TYR A 408 -11.62 5.79 -8.05
N LEU A 409 -10.62 5.07 -8.56
CA LEU A 409 -10.80 3.81 -9.32
C LEU A 409 -11.63 2.75 -8.58
N HIS A 410 -11.49 2.67 -7.26
CA HIS A 410 -12.20 1.67 -6.45
C HIS A 410 -13.27 2.27 -5.55
N PHE A 411 -13.69 3.51 -5.78
CA PHE A 411 -14.66 4.18 -4.91
C PHE A 411 -15.97 3.42 -4.77
N GLY A 412 -16.44 2.69 -5.79
CA GLY A 412 -17.61 1.81 -5.66
C GLY A 412 -17.55 0.83 -4.47
N SER A 413 -16.34 0.45 -4.02
CA SER A 413 -16.17 -0.40 -2.82
C SER A 413 -16.43 0.34 -1.50
N TRP A 414 -16.38 1.68 -1.45
CA TRP A 414 -16.86 2.43 -0.30
C TRP A 414 -18.36 2.28 -0.09
N TYR A 415 -19.15 2.23 -1.17
CA TYR A 415 -20.57 1.90 -1.08
C TYR A 415 -20.76 0.52 -0.45
N GLN A 416 -20.02 -0.49 -0.90
CA GLN A 416 -20.06 -1.83 -0.30
C GLN A 416 -19.69 -1.80 1.19
N ALA A 417 -18.64 -1.09 1.56
CA ALA A 417 -18.18 -0.97 2.94
C ALA A 417 -19.18 -0.22 3.85
N GLN A 418 -19.83 0.84 3.36
CA GLN A 418 -20.68 1.70 4.19
C GLN A 418 -22.16 1.32 4.17
N LYS A 419 -22.62 0.66 3.09
CA LYS A 419 -24.03 0.33 2.86
C LYS A 419 -24.28 -1.18 2.79
N HIS A 420 -23.28 -2.00 3.13
CA HIS A 420 -23.34 -3.47 3.06
C HIS A 420 -23.80 -4.00 1.68
N GLY A 421 -23.56 -3.20 0.63
CA GLY A 421 -23.90 -3.52 -0.75
C GLY A 421 -22.91 -4.49 -1.39
N TRP A 422 -22.95 -4.60 -2.70
CA TRP A 422 -21.97 -5.37 -3.47
C TRP A 422 -21.51 -4.57 -4.69
N SER A 423 -20.21 -4.29 -4.79
CA SER A 423 -19.57 -3.75 -5.98
C SER A 423 -18.91 -4.89 -6.75
N ASP A 424 -19.24 -5.05 -8.02
CA ASP A 424 -18.85 -6.27 -8.75
C ASP A 424 -17.35 -6.46 -8.90
N PHE A 425 -16.61 -5.44 -9.37
CA PHE A 425 -15.16 -5.50 -9.28
C PHE A 425 -14.76 -5.49 -7.80
N ASN A 426 -14.33 -6.66 -7.32
CA ASN A 426 -14.13 -6.93 -5.90
C ASN A 426 -12.86 -7.77 -5.72
N PHE A 427 -12.06 -7.40 -4.73
CA PHE A 427 -10.82 -8.11 -4.41
C PHE A 427 -11.02 -9.59 -4.07
N ALA A 428 -12.24 -10.05 -3.76
CA ALA A 428 -12.57 -11.45 -3.51
C ALA A 428 -12.15 -12.43 -4.63
N VAL A 429 -11.85 -11.93 -5.84
CA VAL A 429 -11.25 -12.74 -6.92
C VAL A 429 -9.80 -13.15 -6.60
N TYR A 430 -9.02 -12.29 -5.94
CA TYR A 430 -7.60 -12.49 -5.73
C TYR A 430 -7.31 -13.49 -4.60
N SER A 431 -6.28 -14.32 -4.78
CA SER A 431 -5.88 -15.37 -3.84
C SER A 431 -5.52 -14.89 -2.42
N PRO A 432 -4.90 -13.72 -2.21
CA PRO A 432 -4.49 -13.30 -0.87
C PRO A 432 -5.63 -12.72 -0.02
N GLN A 433 -6.88 -12.66 -0.49
CA GLN A 433 -7.94 -12.02 0.29
C GLN A 433 -8.54 -12.95 1.36
N ILE A 434 -9.04 -12.34 2.43
CA ILE A 434 -9.69 -13.04 3.55
C ILE A 434 -11.11 -13.48 3.22
N VAL A 435 -11.81 -12.75 2.35
CA VAL A 435 -13.08 -13.20 1.77
C VAL A 435 -12.88 -13.44 0.28
N ARG A 436 -13.28 -14.62 -0.18
CA ARG A 436 -13.13 -15.04 -1.59
C ARG A 436 -14.46 -15.50 -2.16
N PHE A 437 -14.61 -15.43 -3.48
CA PHE A 437 -15.72 -16.12 -4.14
C PHE A 437 -15.65 -17.63 -3.90
N LYS A 438 -16.82 -18.26 -3.85
CA LYS A 438 -16.91 -19.72 -3.96
C LYS A 438 -16.56 -20.12 -5.40
N PRO A 439 -15.85 -21.25 -5.63
CA PRO A 439 -15.36 -21.64 -6.97
C PRO A 439 -16.39 -21.61 -8.10
N ASN A 440 -17.65 -21.97 -7.82
CA ASN A 440 -18.72 -22.05 -8.81
C ASN A 440 -19.66 -20.83 -8.80
N LYS A 441 -19.28 -19.75 -8.12
CA LYS A 441 -20.09 -18.53 -7.95
C LYS A 441 -19.34 -17.28 -8.38
N MET A 442 -18.18 -17.44 -9.00
CA MET A 442 -17.43 -16.32 -9.53
C MET A 442 -18.20 -15.70 -10.70
N PRO A 443 -18.57 -14.42 -10.62
CA PRO A 443 -19.23 -13.72 -11.73
C PRO A 443 -18.27 -13.57 -12.92
N ASN A 444 -18.83 -13.56 -14.13
CA ASN A 444 -18.10 -13.25 -15.36
C ASN A 444 -17.83 -11.74 -15.42
N ILE A 445 -16.81 -11.27 -14.70
CA ILE A 445 -16.45 -9.86 -14.64
C ILE A 445 -15.20 -9.65 -15.51
N SER A 446 -15.17 -8.54 -16.25
CA SER A 446 -13.92 -8.03 -16.82
C SER A 446 -12.85 -7.88 -15.74
N SER A 447 -11.59 -8.09 -16.12
CA SER A 447 -10.46 -8.02 -15.20
C SER A 447 -10.27 -6.69 -14.46
N ARG A 448 -10.98 -5.64 -14.90
CA ARG A 448 -10.94 -4.28 -14.34
C ARG A 448 -12.35 -3.77 -14.12
N SER A 449 -12.47 -2.72 -13.30
CA SER A 449 -13.65 -1.85 -13.29
C SER A 449 -14.07 -1.55 -14.73
N GLY A 450 -15.36 -1.63 -15.02
CA GLY A 450 -15.84 -1.45 -16.38
C GLY A 450 -15.57 -0.03 -16.90
N VAL A 451 -15.51 0.11 -18.22
CA VAL A 451 -15.17 1.39 -18.85
C VAL A 451 -16.45 2.09 -19.32
N VAL A 452 -16.56 3.38 -19.05
CA VAL A 452 -17.62 4.21 -19.62
C VAL A 452 -17.27 4.53 -21.07
N ASN A 453 -17.73 3.69 -22.00
CA ASN A 453 -17.75 3.97 -23.44
C ASN A 453 -18.90 3.22 -24.12
N LYS A 454 -19.23 3.61 -25.35
CA LYS A 454 -20.35 3.04 -26.11
C LYS A 454 -20.23 1.52 -26.29
N ASP A 455 -19.11 1.05 -26.81
CA ASP A 455 -18.92 -0.37 -27.17
C ASP A 455 -18.98 -1.30 -25.94
N TRP A 456 -18.47 -0.84 -24.81
CA TRP A 456 -18.47 -1.57 -23.55
C TRP A 456 -19.88 -1.63 -22.97
N ILE A 457 -20.61 -0.51 -22.93
CA ILE A 457 -21.99 -0.46 -22.43
C ILE A 457 -22.93 -1.30 -23.31
N ILE A 458 -22.76 -1.30 -24.63
CA ILE A 458 -23.57 -2.12 -25.54
C ILE A 458 -23.24 -3.61 -25.42
N SER A 459 -21.99 -3.95 -25.07
CA SER A 459 -21.59 -5.36 -24.89
C SER A 459 -21.91 -5.93 -23.50
N LEU A 460 -22.39 -5.12 -22.56
CA LEU A 460 -22.84 -5.59 -21.25
C LEU A 460 -23.97 -6.61 -21.36
N ASP A 461 -23.73 -7.83 -20.90
CA ASP A 461 -24.69 -8.93 -20.91
C ASP A 461 -25.36 -9.16 -19.54
N ASN A 462 -24.86 -8.57 -18.47
CA ASN A 462 -25.29 -8.84 -17.09
C ASN A 462 -26.00 -7.65 -16.41
N CYS A 463 -26.50 -6.66 -17.17
CA CYS A 463 -27.20 -5.50 -16.61
C CYS A 463 -28.36 -5.86 -15.68
N GLU A 464 -28.99 -7.01 -15.88
CA GLU A 464 -30.11 -7.46 -15.07
C GLU A 464 -29.74 -7.78 -13.61
N ASP A 465 -28.47 -8.09 -13.35
CA ASP A 465 -27.95 -8.45 -12.02
C ASP A 465 -27.84 -7.24 -11.08
N TYR A 466 -27.83 -6.02 -11.62
CA TYR A 466 -27.54 -4.81 -10.87
C TYR A 466 -28.80 -4.04 -10.51
N ASP A 467 -28.81 -3.46 -9.32
CA ASP A 467 -29.80 -2.45 -8.93
C ASP A 467 -29.36 -1.04 -9.40
N TYR A 468 -28.05 -0.78 -9.42
CA TYR A 468 -27.47 0.50 -9.79
C TYR A 468 -26.27 0.37 -10.73
N LEU A 469 -26.12 1.33 -11.64
CA LEU A 469 -24.87 1.60 -12.34
C LEU A 469 -24.30 2.90 -11.78
N LEU A 470 -23.14 2.79 -11.13
CA LEU A 470 -22.42 3.94 -10.59
C LEU A 470 -21.29 4.28 -11.55
N MET A 471 -21.38 5.44 -12.20
CA MET A 471 -20.40 5.84 -13.21
C MET A 471 -19.67 7.11 -12.75
N LYS A 472 -18.34 7.13 -12.89
CA LYS A 472 -17.57 8.38 -12.86
C LYS A 472 -17.12 8.69 -14.29
N THR A 473 -17.53 9.84 -14.81
CA THR A 473 -17.29 10.20 -16.20
C THR A 473 -17.54 11.68 -16.47
N LYS A 474 -16.85 12.21 -17.49
CA LYS A 474 -17.13 13.54 -18.05
C LYS A 474 -18.08 13.49 -19.24
N GLU A 475 -18.46 12.28 -19.69
CA GLU A 475 -19.42 12.08 -20.77
C GLU A 475 -20.82 12.56 -20.35
N SER A 476 -21.60 13.05 -21.32
CA SER A 476 -22.93 13.58 -21.05
C SER A 476 -23.88 12.48 -20.53
N PRO A 477 -24.67 12.72 -19.47
CA PRO A 477 -25.68 11.77 -18.99
C PRO A 477 -26.71 11.38 -20.06
N THR A 478 -27.06 12.32 -20.94
CA THR A 478 -27.99 12.06 -22.05
C THR A 478 -27.41 11.09 -23.07
N MET A 479 -26.10 11.20 -23.35
CA MET A 479 -25.40 10.31 -24.26
C MET A 479 -25.32 8.89 -23.70
N ILE A 480 -24.98 8.76 -22.42
CA ILE A 480 -24.95 7.46 -21.73
C ILE A 480 -26.35 6.84 -21.68
N SER A 481 -27.38 7.64 -21.45
CA SER A 481 -28.77 7.16 -21.48
C SER A 481 -29.13 6.56 -22.84
N THR A 482 -28.68 7.17 -23.95
CA THR A 482 -28.84 6.61 -25.29
C THR A 482 -28.13 5.27 -25.44
N TRP A 483 -26.88 5.15 -24.97
CA TRP A 483 -26.13 3.88 -25.03
C TRP A 483 -26.78 2.78 -24.20
N LEU A 484 -27.32 3.10 -23.02
CA LEU A 484 -28.06 2.16 -22.19
C LEU A 484 -29.36 1.71 -22.86
N ALA A 485 -30.08 2.62 -23.54
CA ALA A 485 -31.29 2.32 -24.29
C ALA A 485 -31.01 1.45 -25.54
N GLU A 486 -29.84 1.60 -26.17
CA GLU A 486 -29.39 0.74 -27.27
C GLU A 486 -29.11 -0.70 -26.79
N ASN A 487 -28.80 -0.92 -25.52
CA ASN A 487 -28.61 -2.24 -24.95
C ASN A 487 -29.95 -2.82 -24.40
N PRO A 488 -30.50 -3.89 -24.99
CA PRO A 488 -31.78 -4.46 -24.56
C PRO A 488 -31.83 -4.89 -23.08
N ARG A 489 -30.68 -5.26 -22.48
CA ARG A 489 -30.57 -5.69 -21.08
C ARG A 489 -30.39 -4.52 -20.11
N CYS A 490 -29.96 -3.36 -20.60
CA CYS A 490 -29.70 -2.17 -19.78
C CYS A 490 -30.75 -1.04 -19.96
N LYS A 491 -31.70 -1.20 -20.89
CA LYS A 491 -32.74 -0.19 -21.20
C LYS A 491 -33.60 0.24 -20.00
N THR A 492 -33.64 -0.55 -18.92
CA THR A 492 -34.42 -0.29 -17.70
C THR A 492 -33.69 0.62 -16.71
N PHE A 493 -32.49 1.09 -17.03
CA PHE A 493 -31.74 2.03 -16.18
C PHE A 493 -32.07 3.47 -16.54
N ILE A 494 -32.51 4.23 -15.54
CA ILE A 494 -32.76 5.67 -15.66
C ILE A 494 -31.80 6.45 -14.76
N LEU A 495 -31.44 7.67 -15.16
CA LEU A 495 -30.62 8.56 -14.33
C LEU A 495 -31.41 8.94 -13.06
N GLU A 496 -30.92 8.54 -11.90
CA GLU A 496 -31.53 8.87 -10.60
C GLU A 496 -30.88 10.11 -9.98
N ASN A 497 -29.55 10.21 -10.07
CA ASN A 497 -28.80 11.31 -9.46
C ASN A 497 -27.55 11.64 -10.28
N GLN A 498 -27.18 12.91 -10.28
CA GLN A 498 -25.95 13.43 -10.87
C GLN A 498 -25.33 14.45 -9.92
N GLN A 499 -24.04 14.27 -9.61
CA GLN A 499 -23.26 15.21 -8.82
C GLN A 499 -21.85 15.30 -9.42
N GLN A 500 -21.48 16.45 -10.01
CA GLN A 500 -20.20 16.60 -10.71
C GLN A 500 -20.02 15.50 -11.78
N ASP A 501 -18.87 14.81 -11.79
CA ASP A 501 -18.59 13.71 -12.72
C ASP A 501 -19.22 12.37 -12.29
N TRP A 502 -19.98 12.33 -11.19
CA TRP A 502 -20.64 11.10 -10.73
C TRP A 502 -22.08 11.02 -11.24
N LEU A 503 -22.40 9.92 -11.91
CA LEU A 503 -23.72 9.57 -12.40
C LEU A 503 -24.20 8.30 -11.71
N LEU A 504 -25.42 8.33 -11.19
CA LEU A 504 -26.09 7.17 -10.62
C LEU A 504 -27.30 6.84 -11.49
N PHE A 505 -27.25 5.69 -12.13
CA PHE A 505 -28.40 5.11 -12.81
C PHE A 505 -29.02 4.03 -11.96
N LYS A 506 -30.35 4.01 -11.89
CA LYS A 506 -31.12 3.01 -11.14
C LYS A 506 -31.97 2.18 -12.07
N LYS A 507 -32.02 0.89 -11.80
CA LYS A 507 -32.93 -0.03 -12.48
C LYS A 507 -34.37 0.22 -12.01
N ILE A 508 -35.25 0.54 -12.94
CA ILE A 508 -36.71 0.56 -12.70
C ILE A 508 -37.33 -0.78 -13.13
N LYS A 509 -38.46 -1.13 -12.51
CA LYS A 509 -39.22 -2.30 -12.95
C LYS A 509 -39.87 -1.99 -14.30
N GLU A 510 -39.94 -2.96 -15.21
CA GLU A 510 -40.49 -2.74 -16.56
C GLU A 510 -41.91 -2.14 -16.57
N ASN A 511 -42.70 -2.34 -15.51
CA ASN A 511 -44.05 -1.77 -15.36
C ASN A 511 -44.07 -0.28 -14.93
N GLU A 512 -42.94 0.30 -14.54
CA GLU A 512 -42.80 1.72 -14.18
C GLU A 512 -42.13 2.54 -15.31
N ALA A 513 -41.73 1.87 -16.40
CA ALA A 513 -41.01 2.45 -17.54
C ALA A 513 -41.92 2.88 -18.70
N LEU A 514 -43.25 2.77 -18.54
CA LEU A 514 -44.27 3.10 -19.53
C LEU A 514 -44.92 4.46 -19.26
#